data_AF-E9T2R1-F1
#
_entry.id   AF-E9T2R1-F1
#
_cell.length_a   1.000
_cell.length_b   1.000
_cell.length_c   1.000
_cell.angle_alpha   90.00
_cell.angle_beta   90.00
_cell.angle_gamma   90.00
#
_symmetry.space_group_name_H-M   'P 1'
#
loop_
_entity.id
_entity.type
_entity.pdbx_description
1 polymer ?
#
loop_
_entity_poly.entity_id
_entity_poly.type
_entity_poly.pdbx_seq_one_letter_code
_entity_poly.pdbx_strand_id
1 'polypeptide(L)'
;MMRYSFGQIEALQLRIDALQKEMNGKLGDLKSSIAPMVAEWDGAASAAYQEHQAKWDAAADELNQILDAVGRVVGQGNADMQQVNTAAANSWA
;
A
#
# COMPACT_ATOMS: atom_id res chain seq x y z
N MET A 1 -4.96 -18.94 -21.65
CA MET A 1 -5.52 -18.25 -20.46
C MET A 1 -4.46 -17.89 -19.41
N MET A 2 -3.48 -18.76 -19.08
CA MET A 2 -2.46 -18.46 -18.04
C MET A 2 -1.54 -17.25 -18.31
N ARG A 3 -1.07 -17.04 -19.55
CA ARG A 3 -0.27 -15.85 -19.92
C ARG A 3 -0.99 -14.51 -19.67
N TYR A 4 -2.30 -14.51 -19.89
CA TYR A 4 -3.16 -13.33 -19.68
C TYR A 4 -3.32 -13.02 -18.19
N SER A 5 -3.44 -14.05 -17.35
CA SER A 5 -3.49 -13.91 -15.89
C SER A 5 -2.19 -13.34 -15.32
N PHE A 6 -1.03 -13.74 -15.84
CA PHE A 6 0.28 -13.25 -15.40
C PHE A 6 0.44 -11.74 -15.63
N GLY A 7 0.10 -11.25 -16.83
CA GLY A 7 0.17 -9.82 -17.14
C GLY A 7 -0.77 -8.97 -16.28
N GLN A 8 -1.93 -9.51 -15.89
CA GLN A 8 -2.85 -8.81 -14.98
C GLN A 8 -2.33 -8.73 -13.54
N ILE A 9 -1.65 -9.77 -13.06
CA ILE A 9 -1.05 -9.81 -11.72
C ILE A 9 0.10 -8.81 -11.62
N GLU A 10 0.98 -8.76 -12.62
CA GLU A 10 2.07 -7.78 -12.67
C GLU A 10 1.54 -6.34 -12.75
N ALA A 11 0.51 -6.10 -13.57
CA ALA A 11 -0.17 -4.80 -13.62
C ALA A 11 -0.84 -4.43 -12.29
N LEU A 12 -1.38 -5.41 -11.55
CA LEU A 12 -1.96 -5.19 -10.23
C LEU A 12 -0.90 -4.80 -9.21
N GLN A 13 0.27 -5.44 -9.20
CA GLN A 13 1.38 -5.07 -8.32
C GLN A 13 1.82 -3.62 -8.56
N LEU A 14 2.04 -3.23 -9.82
CA LEU A 14 2.39 -1.86 -10.17
C LEU A 14 1.32 -0.84 -9.73
N ARG A 15 0.05 -1.25 -9.79
CA ARG A 15 -1.07 -0.41 -9.34
C ARG A 15 -1.11 -0.28 -7.82
N ILE A 16 -0.78 -1.33 -7.07
CA ILE A 16 -0.67 -1.28 -5.60
C ILE A 16 0.45 -0.32 -5.20
N ASP A 17 1.63 -0.42 -5.81
CA ASP A 17 2.76 0.48 -5.54
C ASP A 17 2.40 1.95 -5.86
N ALA A 18 1.65 2.18 -6.94
CA ALA A 18 1.18 3.51 -7.30
C ALA A 18 0.18 4.07 -6.28
N LEU A 19 -0.77 3.25 -5.84
CA LEU A 19 -1.75 3.61 -4.80
C LEU A 19 -1.06 3.94 -3.47
N GLN A 20 -0.07 3.15 -3.05
CA GLN A 20 0.73 3.41 -1.85
C GLN A 20 1.42 4.78 -1.93
N LYS A 21 2.06 5.09 -3.07
CA LYS A 21 2.73 6.38 -3.27
C LYS A 21 1.75 7.56 -3.26
N GLU A 22 0.63 7.44 -3.96
CA GLU A 22 -0.38 8.50 -4.01
C GLU A 22 -0.94 8.80 -2.61
N MET A 23 -1.25 7.75 -1.85
CA MET A 23 -1.79 7.86 -0.51
C MET A 23 -0.80 8.51 0.47
N ASN A 24 0.45 8.06 0.48
CA ASN A 24 1.51 8.67 1.30
C ASN A 24 1.73 10.14 0.93
N GLY A 25 1.62 10.49 -0.35
CA GLY A 25 1.63 11.88 -0.83
C GLY A 25 0.48 12.70 -0.22
N LYS A 26 -0.77 12.24 -0.36
CA LYS A 26 -1.94 12.94 0.19
C LYS A 26 -1.86 13.13 1.70
N LEU A 27 -1.33 12.15 2.43
CA LEU A 27 -1.12 12.25 3.87
C LEU A 27 -0.04 13.29 4.23
N GLY A 28 1.04 13.35 3.45
CA GLY A 28 2.06 14.39 3.58
C GLY A 28 1.52 15.80 3.30
N ASP A 29 0.70 15.94 2.27
CA ASP A 29 0.04 17.20 1.91
C ASP A 29 -0.90 17.66 3.03
N LEU A 30 -1.71 16.74 3.57
CA LEU A 30 -2.61 17.01 4.70
C LEU A 30 -1.83 17.50 5.92
N LYS A 31 -0.76 16.79 6.30
CA LYS A 31 0.12 17.20 7.42
C LYS A 31 0.70 18.60 7.21
N SER A 32 1.20 18.87 6.01
CA SER A 32 1.82 20.16 5.67
C SER A 32 0.81 21.30 5.69
N SER A 33 -0.44 21.05 5.27
CA SER A 33 -1.51 22.04 5.29
C SER A 33 -1.95 22.42 6.70
N ILE A 34 -1.89 21.48 7.65
CA ILE A 34 -2.33 21.69 9.03
C ILE A 34 -1.19 22.26 9.90
N ALA A 35 0.07 21.95 9.59
CA ALA A 35 1.25 22.43 10.33
C ALA A 35 1.25 23.93 10.68
N PRO A 36 0.93 24.88 9.78
CA PRO A 36 0.87 26.30 10.14
C PRO A 36 -0.28 26.66 11.08
N MET A 37 -1.40 25.94 11.06
CA MET A 37 -2.54 26.17 11.96
C MET A 37 -2.20 25.75 13.40
N VAL A 38 -1.34 24.74 13.56
CA VAL A 38 -0.86 24.28 14.88
C VAL A 38 -0.04 25.34 15.59
N ALA A 39 0.66 26.22 14.84
CA ALA A 39 1.47 27.29 15.42
C ALA A 39 0.63 28.39 16.10
N GLU A 40 -0.65 28.52 15.74
CA GLU A 40 -1.59 29.50 16.33
C GLU A 40 -2.46 28.91 17.45
N TRP A 41 -2.39 27.60 17.70
CA TRP A 41 -3.27 26.91 18.65
C TRP A 41 -2.69 26.88 20.08
N ASP A 42 -3.46 27.41 21.05
CA ASP A 42 -3.17 27.35 22.49
C ASP A 42 -3.02 25.88 22.98
N GLY A 43 -2.33 25.66 24.11
CA GLY A 43 -1.80 24.37 24.56
C GLY A 43 -2.80 23.21 24.62
N ALA A 44 -4.10 23.47 24.83
CA ALA A 44 -5.14 22.44 24.78
C ALA A 44 -5.46 21.96 23.36
N ALA A 45 -5.43 22.85 22.36
CA ALA A 45 -5.65 22.51 20.96
C ALA A 45 -4.42 21.80 20.34
N SER A 46 -3.22 22.07 20.86
CA SER A 46 -2.02 21.31 20.51
C SER A 46 -2.11 19.83 20.92
N ALA A 47 -2.65 19.53 22.11
CA ALA A 47 -2.85 18.15 22.57
C ALA A 47 -3.86 17.39 21.71
N ALA A 48 -5.00 18.02 21.36
CA ALA A 48 -6.00 17.43 20.47
C ALA A 48 -5.42 17.18 19.07
N TYR A 49 -4.62 18.11 18.53
CA TYR A 49 -3.93 17.92 17.27
C TYR A 49 -2.99 16.71 17.30
N GLN A 50 -2.15 16.59 18.33
CA GLN A 50 -1.21 15.47 18.46
C GLN A 50 -1.95 14.12 18.53
N GLU A 51 -3.10 14.07 19.21
CA GLU A 51 -3.95 12.87 19.23
C GLU A 51 -4.48 12.52 17.83
N HIS A 52 -4.99 13.51 17.10
CA HIS A 52 -5.49 13.31 15.73
C HIS A 52 -4.36 12.95 14.76
N GLN A 53 -3.19 13.56 14.90
CA GLN A 53 -2.00 13.22 14.14
C GLN A 53 -1.61 11.76 14.38
N ALA A 54 -1.54 11.32 15.65
CA ALA A 54 -1.19 9.95 15.99
C ALA A 54 -2.21 8.94 15.41
N LYS A 55 -3.51 9.26 15.46
CA LYS A 55 -4.56 8.44 14.84
C LYS A 55 -4.40 8.34 13.32
N TRP A 56 -4.07 9.45 12.67
CA TRP A 56 -3.83 9.45 11.22
C TRP A 56 -2.56 8.69 10.84
N ASP A 57 -1.49 8.84 11.60
CA ASP A 57 -0.24 8.10 11.39
C ASP A 57 -0.47 6.60 11.55
N ALA A 58 -1.21 6.19 12.59
CA ALA A 58 -1.59 4.79 12.79
C ALA A 58 -2.45 4.24 11.64
N ALA A 59 -3.45 5.01 11.18
CA ALA A 59 -4.30 4.59 10.07
C ALA A 59 -3.53 4.50 8.74
N ALA A 60 -2.58 5.40 8.51
CA ALA A 60 -1.69 5.36 7.35
C ALA A 60 -0.81 4.12 7.36
N ASP A 61 -0.21 3.79 8.51
CA ASP A 61 0.63 2.61 8.69
C ASP A 61 -0.18 1.33 8.50
N GLU A 62 -1.38 1.24 9.09
CA GLU A 62 -2.28 0.11 8.91
C GLU A 62 -2.64 -0.09 7.43
N LEU A 63 -2.98 0.99 6.73
CA LEU A 63 -3.31 0.92 5.32
C LEU A 63 -2.11 0.52 4.45
N ASN A 64 -0.91 1.02 4.76
CA ASN A 64 0.33 0.58 4.11
C ASN A 64 0.57 -0.92 4.33
N GLN A 65 0.37 -1.43 5.54
CA GLN A 65 0.50 -2.86 5.86
C GLN A 65 -0.52 -3.72 5.10
N ILE A 66 -1.75 -3.25 4.99
CA ILE A 66 -2.80 -3.93 4.21
C ILE A 66 -2.39 -3.99 2.73
N LEU A 67 -1.93 -2.87 2.15
CA LEU A 67 -1.50 -2.81 0.76
C LEU A 67 -0.29 -3.72 0.50
N ASP A 68 0.68 -3.77 1.42
CA ASP A 68 1.80 -4.71 1.36
C ASP A 68 1.34 -6.17 1.43
N ALA A 69 0.39 -6.48 2.31
CA ALA A 69 -0.16 -7.82 2.42
C ALA A 69 -0.87 -8.25 1.13
N VAL A 70 -1.64 -7.34 0.52
CA VAL A 70 -2.27 -7.58 -0.79
C VAL A 70 -1.20 -7.81 -1.87
N GLY A 71 -0.16 -6.98 -1.92
CA GLY A 71 0.95 -7.16 -2.86
C GLY A 71 1.64 -8.51 -2.70
N ARG A 72 1.95 -8.93 -1.46
CA ARG A 72 2.54 -10.24 -1.18
C ARG A 72 1.65 -11.40 -1.61
N VAL A 73 0.33 -11.34 -1.37
CA VAL A 73 -0.60 -12.40 -1.78
C VAL A 73 -0.65 -12.52 -3.31
N VAL A 74 -0.67 -11.37 -4.00
CA VAL A 74 -0.65 -11.31 -5.47
C VAL A 74 0.68 -11.87 -6.02
N GLY A 75 1.81 -11.51 -5.41
CA GLY A 75 3.14 -12.02 -5.78
C GLY A 75 3.34 -13.51 -5.51
N GLN A 76 2.89 -14.02 -4.36
CA GLN A 76 3.00 -15.44 -4.01
C GLN A 76 2.18 -16.31 -4.97
N GLY A 77 0.93 -15.90 -5.28
CA GLY A 77 0.12 -16.59 -6.27
C GLY A 77 0.79 -16.68 -7.64
N ASN A 78 1.62 -15.69 -7.99
CA ASN A 78 2.40 -15.70 -9.22
C ASN A 78 3.52 -16.77 -9.21
N ALA A 79 4.28 -16.85 -8.12
CA ALA A 79 5.39 -17.80 -7.98
C ALA A 79 4.88 -19.24 -7.99
N ASP A 80 3.79 -19.51 -7.29
CA ASP A 80 3.16 -20.83 -7.24
C ASP A 80 2.65 -21.26 -8.62
N MET A 81 2.02 -20.34 -9.38
CA MET A 81 1.60 -20.62 -10.76
C MET A 81 2.79 -20.88 -11.70
N GLN A 82 3.90 -20.15 -11.56
CA GLN A 82 5.10 -20.40 -12.37
C GLN A 82 5.69 -21.79 -12.09
N GLN A 83 5.73 -22.22 -10.83
CA GLN A 83 6.22 -23.54 -10.46
C GLN A 83 5.33 -24.63 -11.06
N VAL A 84 4.00 -24.51 -10.92
CA VAL A 84 3.05 -25.45 -11.50
C VAL A 84 3.18 -25.50 -13.03
N ASN A 85 3.32 -24.35 -13.70
CA ASN A 85 3.49 -24.31 -15.15
C ASN A 85 4.82 -24.95 -15.61
N THR A 86 5.92 -24.70 -14.90
CA THR A 86 7.23 -25.30 -15.22
C THR A 86 7.19 -26.82 -15.00
N ALA A 87 6.60 -27.26 -13.89
CA ALA A 87 6.44 -28.68 -13.59
C ALA A 87 5.54 -29.37 -14.63
N ALA A 88 4.42 -28.74 -15.01
CA ALA A 88 3.55 -29.24 -16.06
C ALA A 88 4.29 -29.31 -17.40
N ALA A 89 4.97 -28.26 -17.83
CA ALA A 89 5.73 -28.25 -19.10
C ALA A 89 6.80 -29.35 -19.15
N ASN A 90 7.51 -29.57 -18.04
CA ASN A 90 8.52 -30.63 -17.94
C ASN A 90 7.93 -32.04 -17.90
N SER A 91 6.69 -32.20 -17.43
CA SER A 91 6.01 -33.51 -17.42
C SER A 91 5.40 -33.91 -18.76
N TRP A 92 5.34 -33.00 -19.73
CA TRP A 92 4.80 -33.23 -21.09
C TRP A 92 5.90 -33.18 -22.17
N ALA A 93 7.16 -32.98 -21.76
CA ALA A 93 8.35 -33.09 -22.60
C ALA A 93 8.96 -34.49 -22.47
#